data_AF-A0AA41VYX7-F1
#
_entry.id   AF-A0AA41VYX7-F1
#
_cell.length_a   1.000
_cell.length_b   1.000
_cell.length_c   1.000
_cell.angle_alpha   90.00
_cell.angle_beta   90.00
_cell.angle_gamma   90.00
#
_symmetry.space_group_name_H-M   'P 1'
#
loop_
_entity.id
_entity.type
_entity.pdbx_description
1 polymer ?
#
loop_
_entity_poly.entity_id
_entity_poly.type
_entity_poly.pdbx_seq_one_letter_code
_entity_poly.pdbx_strand_id
1 'polypeptide(L)'
;MARGILEVLLIAGCDLKKAHFFGKRNPYVIIKYGHHSRTSKIAQGKGPHSRRKRVWDETFTFDADYPDAELKKDHELKITFTIMEKHSCCFFKDAFIGEATVYIKDVLSLGAELGKAAIRPTEYRVVLRNKVYRGEIRVAVSFRKVEDEKDQDVGGWKESTVYDK
;
A
#
# COMPACT_ATOMS: atom_id res chain seq x y z
N MET A 1 -8.13 20.27 -1.61
CA MET A 1 -7.74 18.92 -1.14
C MET A 1 -8.09 17.95 -2.24
N ALA A 2 -7.19 17.05 -2.63
CA ALA A 2 -7.47 16.03 -3.64
C ALA A 2 -7.72 14.69 -2.95
N ARG A 3 -8.91 14.11 -3.13
CA ARG A 3 -9.18 12.74 -2.70
C ARG A 3 -8.73 11.77 -3.79
N GLY A 4 -8.26 10.59 -3.41
CA GLY A 4 -7.87 9.58 -4.36
C GLY A 4 -7.77 8.20 -3.76
N ILE A 5 -7.56 7.23 -4.64
CA ILE A 5 -7.40 5.83 -4.29
C ILE A 5 -5.94 5.45 -4.52
N LEU A 6 -5.32 4.95 -3.46
CA LEU A 6 -3.98 4.40 -3.45
C LEU A 6 -4.05 2.88 -3.60
N GLU A 7 -3.55 2.38 -4.71
CA GLU A 7 -3.45 0.97 -5.04
C GLU A 7 -2.02 0.49 -4.80
N VAL A 8 -1.90 -0.61 -4.08
CA VAL A 8 -0.63 -1.24 -3.71
C VAL A 8 -0.64 -2.66 -4.21
N LEU A 9 0.22 -2.96 -5.17
CA LEU A 9 0.38 -4.31 -5.72
C LEU A 9 1.59 -4.98 -5.06
N LEU A 10 1.31 -6.01 -4.25
CA LEU A 10 2.32 -6.86 -3.64
C LEU A 10 2.60 -8.05 -4.55
N ILE A 11 3.75 -8.05 -5.22
CA ILE A 11 4.05 -9.02 -6.28
C ILE A 11 4.75 -10.24 -5.69
N ALA A 12 5.97 -10.03 -5.19
CA ALA A 12 6.86 -11.12 -4.80
C ALA A 12 7.88 -10.68 -3.75
N GLY A 13 8.57 -11.64 -3.15
CA GLY A 13 9.70 -11.42 -2.27
C GLY A 13 10.81 -12.41 -2.60
N CYS A 14 12.04 -11.92 -2.58
CA CYS A 14 13.24 -12.66 -2.94
C CYS A 14 14.24 -12.66 -1.78
N ASP A 15 14.93 -13.78 -1.60
CA ASP A 15 16.03 -13.95 -0.64
C ASP A 15 15.70 -13.54 0.81
N LEU A 16 14.46 -13.76 1.22
CA LEU A 16 14.02 -13.60 2.61
C LEU A 16 14.81 -14.55 3.52
N LYS A 17 15.82 -13.99 4.21
CA LYS A 17 16.71 -14.71 5.13
C LYS A 17 15.86 -15.29 6.25
N LYS A 18 16.12 -16.56 6.58
CA LYS A 18 15.42 -17.28 7.65
C LYS A 18 15.49 -16.49 8.96
N ALA A 19 14.33 -16.22 9.57
CA ALA A 19 14.23 -16.32 11.01
C ALA A 19 14.44 -17.81 11.33
N HIS A 20 15.31 -18.14 12.28
CA HIS A 20 15.79 -19.50 12.57
C HIS A 20 14.65 -20.54 12.65
N PHE A 21 14.32 -21.25 11.56
CA PHE A 21 13.29 -22.28 11.57
C PHE A 21 13.55 -23.46 10.62
N PHE A 22 13.27 -24.66 11.14
CA PHE A 22 13.10 -25.92 10.40
C PHE A 22 11.59 -26.11 10.14
N GLY A 23 11.14 -26.10 8.88
CA GLY A 23 9.71 -26.28 8.54
C GLY A 23 9.26 -25.61 7.24
N LYS A 24 7.97 -25.80 6.88
CA LYS A 24 7.32 -25.10 5.75
C LYS A 24 7.26 -23.61 6.04
N ARG A 25 7.70 -22.78 5.09
CA ARG A 25 7.59 -21.33 5.21
C ARG A 25 6.26 -20.83 4.67
N ASN A 26 5.54 -20.10 5.50
CA ASN A 26 4.27 -19.44 5.26
C ASN A 26 4.38 -17.93 5.57
N PRO A 27 5.21 -17.16 4.83
CA PRO A 27 5.33 -15.74 5.08
C PRO A 27 4.08 -14.99 4.59
N TYR A 28 3.67 -13.98 5.34
CA TYR A 28 2.63 -13.03 4.98
C TYR A 28 3.11 -11.60 5.26
N VAL A 29 2.45 -10.62 4.65
CA VAL A 29 2.87 -9.22 4.73
C VAL A 29 1.73 -8.40 5.32
N ILE A 30 2.05 -7.59 6.32
CA ILE A 30 1.16 -6.58 6.87
C ILE A 30 1.54 -5.25 6.21
N ILE A 31 0.62 -4.70 5.45
CA ILE A 31 0.77 -3.44 4.72
C ILE A 31 0.09 -2.36 5.55
N LYS A 32 0.85 -1.36 5.98
CA LYS A 32 0.36 -0.24 6.77
C LYS A 32 0.50 1.06 6.01
N TYR A 33 -0.60 1.81 5.91
CA TYR A 33 -0.67 3.15 5.36
C TYR A 33 -1.45 4.05 6.33
N GLY A 34 -0.77 5.04 6.93
CA GLY A 34 -1.35 5.86 7.99
C GLY A 34 -1.89 5.02 9.15
N HIS A 35 -3.19 5.15 9.41
CA HIS A 35 -3.92 4.39 10.44
C HIS A 35 -4.51 3.07 9.93
N HIS A 36 -4.52 2.84 8.61
CA HIS A 36 -5.06 1.64 8.01
C HIS A 36 -3.99 0.56 7.88
N SER A 37 -4.38 -0.68 8.13
CA SER A 37 -3.53 -1.84 7.88
C SER A 37 -4.31 -2.94 7.19
N ARG A 38 -3.67 -3.62 6.24
CA ARG A 38 -4.22 -4.78 5.54
C ARG A 38 -3.20 -5.91 5.58
N THR A 39 -3.68 -7.13 5.69
CA THR A 39 -2.85 -8.33 5.78
C THR A 39 -2.98 -9.14 4.51
N SER A 40 -1.86 -9.54 3.93
CA SER A 40 -1.84 -10.38 2.74
C SER A 40 -2.17 -11.83 3.05
N LYS A 41 -2.48 -12.58 1.99
CA LYS A 41 -2.48 -14.04 2.03
C LYS A 41 -1.08 -14.60 2.30
N ILE A 42 -1.04 -15.87 2.67
CA ILE A 42 0.21 -16.61 2.81
C ILE A 42 0.84 -16.78 1.43
N ALA A 43 2.12 -16.45 1.30
CA ALA A 43 2.83 -16.50 0.03
C ALA A 43 2.96 -17.93 -0.49
N GLN A 44 2.71 -18.11 -1.79
CA GLN A 44 2.92 -19.37 -2.46
C GLN A 44 4.37 -19.48 -2.95
N GLY A 45 4.92 -20.70 -2.88
CA GLY A 45 6.25 -21.00 -3.39
C GLY A 45 6.18 -22.01 -4.53
N LYS A 46 6.58 -21.64 -5.75
CA LYS A 46 6.53 -22.51 -6.94
C LYS A 46 7.91 -23.14 -7.25
N GLY A 47 7.98 -24.47 -7.25
CA GLY A 47 9.11 -25.28 -7.78
C GLY A 47 10.29 -25.57 -6.82
N PRO A 48 11.28 -26.39 -7.20
CA PRO A 48 12.44 -26.71 -6.35
C PRO A 48 13.38 -25.50 -6.07
N HIS A 49 13.32 -24.45 -6.90
CA HIS A 49 13.98 -23.15 -6.68
C HIS A 49 13.15 -22.17 -5.79
N SER A 50 11.98 -22.60 -5.32
CA SER A 50 11.02 -21.90 -4.42
C SER A 50 11.58 -21.56 -3.03
N ARG A 51 12.77 -22.04 -2.67
CA ARG A 51 13.37 -21.70 -1.38
C ARG A 51 13.74 -20.21 -1.27
N ARG A 52 13.83 -19.48 -2.38
CA ARG A 52 14.27 -18.07 -2.42
C ARG A 52 13.18 -17.09 -2.85
N LYS A 53 12.21 -17.50 -3.68
CA LYS A 53 11.16 -16.63 -4.19
C LYS A 53 9.79 -16.97 -3.63
N ARG A 54 9.07 -15.95 -3.18
CA ARG A 54 7.71 -16.01 -2.64
C ARG A 54 6.82 -15.11 -3.49
N VAL A 55 5.64 -15.59 -3.85
CA VAL A 55 4.71 -14.84 -4.70
C VAL A 55 3.41 -14.65 -3.94
N TRP A 56 2.95 -13.40 -3.89
CA TRP A 56 1.67 -13.00 -3.32
C TRP A 56 0.69 -12.64 -4.43
N ASP A 57 1.13 -11.80 -5.37
CA ASP A 57 0.34 -11.31 -6.50
C ASP A 57 -1.04 -10.78 -6.05
N GLU A 58 -1.02 -9.89 -5.06
CA GLU A 58 -2.21 -9.40 -4.37
C GLU A 58 -2.24 -7.86 -4.39
N THR A 59 -3.41 -7.31 -4.72
CA THR A 59 -3.64 -5.86 -4.80
C THR A 59 -4.45 -5.37 -3.62
N PHE A 60 -4.03 -4.26 -3.03
CA PHE A 60 -4.69 -3.62 -1.90
C PHE A 60 -5.05 -2.18 -2.25
N THR A 61 -6.24 -1.76 -1.88
CA THR A 61 -6.73 -0.39 -2.07
C THR A 61 -6.83 0.33 -0.73
N PHE A 62 -6.41 1.59 -0.71
CA PHE A 62 -6.54 2.48 0.43
C PHE A 62 -7.10 3.82 -0.04
N ASP A 63 -8.00 4.40 0.73
CA ASP A 63 -8.44 5.76 0.49
C ASP A 63 -7.34 6.71 0.97
N ALA A 64 -6.94 7.64 0.10
CA ALA A 64 -5.85 8.56 0.35
C ALA A 64 -6.34 9.98 0.09
N ASP A 65 -6.46 10.74 1.18
CA ASP A 65 -6.64 12.19 1.10
C ASP A 65 -5.28 12.86 0.94
N TYR A 66 -5.18 13.76 -0.04
CA TYR A 66 -4.08 14.69 -0.21
C TYR A 66 -4.55 16.10 0.18
N PRO A 67 -4.45 16.47 1.48
CA PRO A 67 -4.57 17.85 1.90
C PRO A 67 -3.32 18.64 1.50
N ASP A 68 -3.37 19.96 1.66
CA ASP A 68 -2.23 20.83 1.35
C ASP A 68 -0.96 20.35 2.09
N ALA A 69 0.17 20.33 1.37
CA ALA A 69 1.34 19.50 1.67
C ALA A 69 2.02 19.83 3.02
N GLU A 70 1.66 20.96 3.63
CA GLU A 70 2.25 21.47 4.87
C GLU A 70 1.76 20.76 6.14
N LEU A 71 0.66 19.98 6.08
CA LEU A 71 0.01 19.43 7.27
C LEU A 71 0.14 17.90 7.46
N LYS A 72 0.71 17.16 6.50
CA LYS A 72 0.84 15.70 6.65
C LYS A 72 1.95 15.31 7.61
N LYS A 73 1.62 14.43 8.55
CA LYS A 73 2.61 13.76 9.41
C LYS A 73 3.39 12.74 8.57
N ASP A 74 4.68 12.56 8.86
CA ASP A 74 5.60 11.65 8.13
C ASP A 74 5.08 10.21 7.92
N HIS A 75 4.17 9.73 8.78
CA HIS A 75 3.60 8.39 8.67
C HIS A 75 2.49 8.25 7.62
N GLU A 76 1.93 9.36 7.12
CA GLU A 76 0.92 9.38 6.05
C GLU A 76 1.55 9.51 4.64
N LEU A 77 2.88 9.67 4.58
CA LEU A 77 3.66 9.81 3.34
C LEU A 77 4.47 8.55 3.03
N LYS A 78 4.25 7.48 3.78
CA LYS A 78 4.95 6.20 3.62
C LYS A 78 4.02 5.01 3.79
N ILE A 79 4.35 3.94 3.09
CA ILE A 79 3.76 2.62 3.25
C ILE A 79 4.81 1.74 3.90
N THR A 80 4.44 1.06 4.98
CA THR A 80 5.30 0.09 5.66
C THR A 80 4.81 -1.32 5.37
N PHE A 81 5.71 -2.16 4.88
CA PHE A 81 5.48 -3.57 4.60
C PHE A 81 6.21 -4.39 5.66
N THR A 82 5.48 -4.95 6.60
CA THR A 82 6.04 -5.80 7.66
C THR A 82 5.87 -7.25 7.27
N ILE A 83 6.97 -7.95 7.06
CA ILE A 83 6.97 -9.36 6.66
C ILE A 83 7.04 -10.22 7.92
N MET A 84 6.03 -11.05 8.09
CA MET A 84 5.84 -11.97 9.20
C MET A 84 5.83 -13.40 8.70
N GLU A 85 6.31 -14.33 9.52
CA GLU A 85 6.27 -15.75 9.27
C GLU A 85 5.22 -16.39 10.18
N LYS A 86 4.18 -16.97 9.58
CA LYS A 86 3.13 -17.64 10.35
C LYS A 86 3.65 -18.95 10.92
N HIS A 87 3.61 -19.10 12.24
CA HIS A 87 3.97 -20.36 12.88
C HIS A 87 2.93 -21.45 12.57
N SER A 88 3.41 -22.67 12.27
CA SER A 88 2.51 -23.82 12.06
C SER A 88 1.82 -24.29 13.34
N CYS A 89 2.37 -23.97 14.51
CA CYS A 89 1.76 -24.26 15.80
C CYS A 89 1.14 -22.97 16.37
N CYS A 90 -0.19 -22.95 16.52
CA CYS A 90 -0.98 -21.79 16.97
C CYS A 90 -0.63 -21.27 18.38
N PHE A 91 0.17 -22.03 19.15
CA PHE A 91 0.64 -21.65 20.48
C PHE A 91 1.86 -20.71 20.45
N PHE A 92 2.53 -20.57 19.31
CA PHE A 92 3.69 -19.70 19.15
C PHE A 92 3.31 -18.41 18.43
N LYS A 93 3.90 -17.30 18.89
CA LYS A 93 3.78 -16.01 18.22
C LYS A 93 4.45 -16.07 16.85
N ASP A 94 3.84 -15.41 15.88
CA ASP A 94 4.42 -15.25 14.55
C ASP A 94 5.79 -14.55 14.61
N ALA A 95 6.71 -14.98 13.76
CA ALA A 95 8.08 -14.48 13.77
C ALA A 95 8.24 -13.29 12.81
N PHE A 96 8.85 -12.21 13.30
CA PHE A 96 9.18 -11.06 12.47
C PHE A 96 10.41 -11.36 11.60
N ILE A 97 10.28 -11.22 10.27
CA ILE A 97 11.39 -11.40 9.32
C ILE A 97 12.09 -10.08 9.04
N GLY A 98 11.33 -9.00 8.89
CA GLY A 98 11.82 -7.68 8.57
C GLY A 98 10.73 -6.75 8.07
N GLU A 99 11.10 -5.52 7.80
CA GLU A 99 10.23 -4.48 7.27
C GLU A 99 10.85 -3.80 6.04
N ALA A 100 10.00 -3.32 5.14
CA ALA A 100 10.38 -2.45 4.04
C ALA A 100 9.51 -1.19 4.10
N THR A 101 10.07 -0.05 3.73
CA THR A 101 9.35 1.22 3.68
C THR A 101 9.41 1.80 2.28
N VAL A 102 8.25 2.19 1.76
CA VAL A 102 8.11 2.88 0.48
C VAL A 102 7.60 4.28 0.75
N TYR A 103 8.34 5.29 0.30
CA TYR A 103 7.90 6.68 0.38
C TYR A 103 7.04 7.00 -0.84
N ILE A 104 5.87 7.58 -0.61
CA ILE A 104 4.87 7.84 -1.66
C ILE A 104 4.57 9.33 -1.81
N LYS A 105 5.36 10.21 -1.20
CA LYS A 105 5.19 11.67 -1.29
C LYS A 105 5.10 12.13 -2.75
N ASP A 106 6.00 11.65 -3.59
CA ASP A 106 6.05 12.02 -5.01
C ASP A 106 4.85 11.47 -5.79
N VAL A 107 4.39 10.25 -5.45
CA VAL A 107 3.21 9.64 -6.06
C VAL A 107 1.95 10.41 -5.70
N LEU A 108 1.80 10.82 -4.44
CA LEU A 108 0.63 11.57 -4.00
C LEU A 108 0.61 12.99 -4.56
N SER A 109 1.75 13.69 -4.55
CA SER A 109 1.86 15.06 -5.09
C SER A 109 1.63 15.11 -6.59
N LEU A 110 2.39 14.34 -7.38
CA LEU A 110 2.21 14.25 -8.84
C LEU A 110 0.81 13.73 -9.20
N GLY A 111 0.29 12.79 -8.40
CA GLY A 111 -1.04 12.25 -8.59
C GLY A 111 -2.17 13.25 -8.32
N ALA A 112 -1.99 14.16 -7.36
CA ALA A 112 -2.95 15.23 -7.07
C ALA A 112 -2.98 16.30 -8.18
N GLU A 113 -1.82 16.59 -8.78
CA GLU A 113 -1.64 17.56 -9.87
C GLU A 113 -2.09 17.00 -11.23
N LEU A 114 -1.56 15.84 -11.63
CA LEU A 114 -1.78 15.22 -12.95
C LEU A 114 -2.99 14.28 -13.00
N GLY A 115 -3.64 14.04 -11.85
CA GLY A 115 -4.76 13.11 -11.70
C GLY A 115 -4.36 11.64 -11.52
N LYS A 116 -3.14 11.24 -11.89
CA LYS A 116 -2.60 9.90 -11.66
C LYS A 116 -1.09 9.90 -11.57
N ALA A 117 -0.54 9.02 -10.74
CA ALA A 117 0.90 8.75 -10.67
C ALA A 117 1.13 7.31 -10.22
N ALA A 118 2.28 6.73 -10.58
CA ALA A 118 2.59 5.37 -10.17
C ALA A 118 4.10 5.12 -10.04
N ILE A 119 4.46 4.34 -9.03
CA ILE A 119 5.74 3.63 -8.92
C ILE A 119 5.57 2.28 -9.62
N ARG A 120 6.38 2.07 -10.66
CA ARG A 120 6.45 0.79 -11.37
C ARG A 120 6.90 -0.33 -10.41
N PRO A 121 6.63 -1.61 -10.74
CA PRO A 121 7.11 -2.76 -9.98
C PRO A 121 8.61 -2.69 -9.63
N THR A 122 8.92 -2.30 -8.39
CA THR A 122 10.28 -2.02 -7.91
C THR A 122 10.60 -2.88 -6.69
N GLU A 123 11.87 -3.25 -6.55
CA GLU A 123 12.37 -4.05 -5.44
C GLU A 123 12.84 -3.14 -4.29
N TYR A 124 12.35 -3.44 -3.09
CA TYR A 124 12.68 -2.72 -1.87
C TYR A 124 13.38 -3.65 -0.90
N ARG A 125 14.40 -3.11 -0.23
CA ARG A 125 15.17 -3.86 0.76
C ARG A 125 14.33 -4.09 2.02
N VAL A 126 14.30 -5.33 2.44
CA VAL A 126 13.74 -5.78 3.70
C VAL A 126 14.85 -5.74 4.73
N VAL A 127 14.64 -5.03 5.83
CA VAL A 127 15.62 -4.85 6.89
C VAL A 127 15.02 -5.17 8.26
N LEU A 128 15.88 -5.57 9.20
CA LEU A 128 15.53 -5.61 10.61
C LEU A 128 15.62 -4.22 11.23
N ARG A 129 15.15 -4.08 12.48
CA ARG A 129 15.31 -2.85 13.28
C ARG A 129 16.76 -2.38 13.42
N ASN A 130 17.71 -3.32 13.44
CA ASN A 130 19.14 -3.04 13.44
C ASN A 130 19.73 -2.79 12.04
N LYS A 131 18.87 -2.52 11.04
CA LYS A 131 19.22 -2.25 9.63
C LYS A 131 19.91 -3.40 8.89
N VAL A 132 19.93 -4.60 9.46
CA VAL A 132 20.50 -5.78 8.79
C VAL A 132 19.60 -6.20 7.63
N TYR A 133 20.19 -6.30 6.44
CA TYR A 133 19.52 -6.76 5.23
C TYR A 133 19.04 -8.21 5.32
N ARG A 134 17.76 -8.41 5.04
CA ARG A 134 17.04 -9.69 5.13
C ARG A 134 16.41 -10.15 3.83
N GLY A 135 16.57 -9.44 2.72
CA GLY A 135 16.03 -9.82 1.42
C GLY A 135 15.35 -8.64 0.74
N GLU A 136 14.58 -8.93 -0.30
CA GLU A 136 13.89 -7.94 -1.10
C GLU A 136 12.40 -8.27 -1.23
N ILE A 137 11.60 -7.22 -1.35
CA ILE A 137 10.17 -7.29 -1.65
C ILE A 137 9.88 -6.43 -2.88
N ARG A 138 9.17 -7.01 -3.84
CA ARG A 138 8.79 -6.34 -5.08
C ARG A 138 7.35 -5.84 -4.99
N VAL A 139 7.19 -4.54 -5.09
CA VAL A 139 5.88 -3.87 -5.01
C VAL A 139 5.72 -2.82 -6.09
N ALA A 140 4.48 -2.55 -6.47
CA ALA A 140 4.10 -1.37 -7.26
C ALA A 140 3.07 -0.57 -6.48
N VAL A 141 3.06 0.74 -6.71
CA VAL A 141 2.11 1.65 -6.07
C VAL A 141 1.54 2.56 -7.13
N SER A 142 0.23 2.72 -7.19
CA SER A 142 -0.45 3.68 -8.06
C SER A 142 -1.40 4.53 -7.25
N PHE A 143 -1.46 5.81 -7.58
CA PHE A 143 -2.47 6.73 -7.06
C PHE A 143 -3.30 7.24 -8.22
N ARG A 144 -4.61 7.25 -8.01
CA ARG A 144 -5.58 7.86 -8.91
C ARG A 144 -6.43 8.85 -8.13
N LYS A 145 -6.50 10.09 -8.59
CA LYS A 145 -7.40 11.11 -8.05
C LYS A 145 -8.84 10.69 -8.37
N VAL A 146 -9.71 10.81 -7.37
CA VAL A 146 -11.15 10.74 -7.56
C VAL A 146 -11.62 12.18 -7.70
N GLU A 147 -12.18 12.52 -8.85
CA GLU A 147 -12.83 13.82 -9.01
C GLU A 147 -14.09 13.82 -8.16
N ASP A 148 -14.27 14.87 -7.36
CA ASP A 148 -15.55 15.09 -6.70
C ASP A 148 -16.61 15.23 -7.81
N GLU A 149 -17.70 14.46 -7.73
CA GLU A 149 -18.87 14.68 -8.57
C GLU A 149 -19.22 16.16 -8.42
N LYS A 150 -19.06 16.93 -9.50
CA LYS A 150 -19.51 18.32 -9.52
C LYS A 150 -20.99 18.28 -9.18
N ASP A 151 -21.35 18.81 -8.01
CA ASP A 151 -22.71 19.26 -7.72
C ASP A 151 -23.19 20.00 -8.97
N GLN A 152 -24.11 19.39 -9.71
CA GLN A 152 -24.86 20.13 -10.72
C GLN A 152 -25.71 21.11 -9.93
N ASP A 153 -25.17 22.32 -9.78
CA ASP A 153 -25.90 23.52 -9.45
C ASP A 153 -27.02 23.68 -10.49
N VAL A 154 -28.20 23.11 -10.21
CA VAL A 154 -29.42 23.40 -10.95
C VAL A 154 -29.94 24.76 -10.44
N GLY A 155 -29.15 25.80 -10.72
CA GLY A 155 -29.52 27.19 -10.60
C GLY A 155 -30.61 27.54 -11.62
N GLY A 156 -31.85 27.18 -11.30
CA GLY A 156 -33.04 27.56 -12.06
C GLY A 156 -33.73 28.78 -11.47
N TRP A 157 -33.09 29.95 -11.54
CA TRP A 157 -33.80 31.22 -11.35
C TRP A 157 -34.74 31.43 -12.55
N LYS A 158 -36.05 31.46 -12.30
CA LYS A 158 -37.02 32.05 -13.23
C LYS A 158 -37.76 33.17 -12.51
N GLU A 159 -37.23 34.36 -12.73
CA GLU A 159 -37.94 35.62 -12.61
C GLU A 159 -38.91 35.74 -13.79
N SER A 160 -40.20 35.95 -13.52
CA SER A 160 -41.13 36.62 -14.45
C SER A 160 -42.44 36.99 -13.75
N THR A 161 -42.50 38.26 -13.34
CA THR A 161 -43.57 39.25 -13.59
C THR A 161 -45.05 38.86 -13.49
N VAL A 162 -45.71 39.48 -12.49
CA VAL A 162 -46.96 40.26 -12.55
C VAL A 162 -47.91 39.98 -13.72
N TYR A 163 -49.13 39.50 -13.42
CA TYR A 163 -50.36 40.12 -13.94
C TYR A 163 -51.49 40.07 -12.91
N ASP A 164 -52.08 41.25 -12.77
CA ASP A 164 -53.28 41.66 -12.05
C ASP A 164 -54.55 41.20 -12.82
N LYS A 165 -55.55 40.62 -12.11
CA LYS A 165 -57.00 40.85 -12.26
C LYS A 165 -57.84 39.90 -11.42
#